data_AF-A0A958BTC3-F1
#
_entry.id   AF-A0A958BTC3-F1
#
_cell.length_a   1.000
_cell.length_b   1.000
_cell.length_c   1.000
_cell.angle_alpha   90.00
_cell.angle_beta   90.00
_cell.angle_gamma   90.00
#
_symmetry.space_group_name_H-M   'P 1'
#
loop_
_entity.id
_entity.type
_entity.pdbx_description
1 polymer ?
#
loop_
_entity_poly.entity_id
_entity_poly.type
_entity_poly.pdbx_seq_one_letter_code
_entity_poly.pdbx_strand_id
1 'polypeptide(L)'
;MTTHLRNRWLWLGLALILGLLVVWLATSRYTPVWAARNTLYYHLHQGWRQLARQPSPADSGTLQGTITSAQGAPIDGAWVLVSEWDGTTHTARTDADGRYTIEAIPPGRYKPVATAPGYQNTLIGGFLGRLNIRANATAIANATLSVEPNRTVTPATDFFLAEPTSLSCTTPFDVEAVQRQIHFKSDDRPNQIAFYYTPVTASPNDPLPLLLAIYPGPADGWVCASLSLAQAGYAVLAAGPAYSFDLESDLDELERLLDLARQGSFPGSDPGRIAILGGSYSSLHVQRLLQRGQPVQAALLLGPPTDLFDMRRRLEDGS
;
A
#
# COMPACT_ATOMS: atom_id res chain seq x y z
N MET A 1 51.15 -1.07 36.04
CA MET A 1 50.49 -2.07 35.15
C MET A 1 48.98 -2.23 35.38
N THR A 2 48.35 -1.56 36.35
CA THR A 2 46.93 -1.75 36.72
C THR A 2 45.95 -0.76 36.06
N THR A 3 46.44 0.35 35.50
CA THR A 3 45.62 1.39 34.86
C THR A 3 45.11 1.02 33.46
N HIS A 4 45.89 0.25 32.68
CA HIS A 4 45.50 -0.18 31.33
C HIS A 4 44.39 -1.24 31.31
N LEU A 5 44.30 -2.10 32.33
CA LEU A 5 43.27 -3.13 32.44
C LEU A 5 41.89 -2.54 32.81
N ARG A 6 41.87 -1.56 33.73
CA ARG A 6 40.64 -0.86 34.13
C ARG A 6 40.00 -0.09 32.98
N ASN A 7 40.82 0.51 32.11
CA ASN A 7 40.34 1.23 30.93
C ASN A 7 39.71 0.29 29.89
N ARG A 8 40.24 -0.94 29.71
CA ARG A 8 39.67 -1.91 28.76
C ARG A 8 38.28 -2.38 29.16
N TRP A 9 38.04 -2.63 30.46
CA TRP A 9 36.71 -3.02 30.94
C TRP A 9 35.69 -1.89 30.85
N LEU A 10 36.12 -0.63 31.04
CA LEU A 10 35.26 0.54 30.81
C LEU A 10 34.86 0.66 29.33
N TRP A 11 35.80 0.51 28.40
CA TRP A 11 35.50 0.55 26.96
C TRP A 11 34.61 -0.62 26.50
N LEU A 12 34.82 -1.82 27.04
CA LEU A 12 33.97 -2.97 26.77
C LEU A 12 32.55 -2.77 27.33
N GLY A 13 32.42 -2.21 28.54
CA GLY A 13 31.12 -1.87 29.12
C GLY A 13 30.37 -0.81 28.31
N LEU A 14 31.06 0.25 27.88
CA LEU A 14 30.50 1.28 27.01
C LEU A 14 30.06 0.72 25.66
N ALA A 15 30.87 -0.13 25.02
CA ALA A 15 30.52 -0.76 23.75
C ALA A 15 29.31 -1.70 23.88
N LEU A 16 29.20 -2.44 24.98
CA LEU A 16 28.05 -3.30 25.26
C LEU A 16 26.77 -2.46 25.45
N ILE A 17 26.84 -1.38 26.24
CA ILE A 17 25.71 -0.46 26.44
C ILE A 17 25.27 0.16 25.12
N LEU A 18 26.23 0.60 24.30
CA LEU A 18 25.95 1.15 22.98
C LEU A 18 25.29 0.10 22.06
N GLY A 19 25.80 -1.14 22.07
CA GLY A 19 25.21 -2.24 21.30
C GLY A 19 23.78 -2.56 21.73
N LEU A 20 23.51 -2.62 23.04
CA LEU A 20 22.17 -2.82 23.59
C LEU A 20 21.23 -1.66 23.22
N LEU A 21 21.73 -0.42 23.24
CA LEU A 21 20.97 0.76 22.84
C LEU A 21 20.62 0.75 21.35
N VAL A 22 21.54 0.30 20.48
CA VAL A 22 21.28 0.11 19.04
C VAL A 22 20.23 -0.97 18.80
N VAL A 23 20.35 -2.11 19.48
CA VAL A 23 19.36 -3.20 19.38
C VAL A 23 17.99 -2.74 19.89
N TRP A 24 17.94 -2.03 21.01
CA TRP A 24 16.70 -1.46 21.55
C TRP A 24 16.07 -0.47 20.57
N LEU A 25 16.85 0.47 20.01
CA LEU A 25 16.36 1.42 19.01
C LEU A 25 15.83 0.70 17.76
N ALA A 26 16.54 -0.32 17.29
CA ALA A 26 16.17 -1.10 16.09
C ALA A 26 14.91 -1.96 16.29
N THR A 27 14.64 -2.43 17.51
CA THR A 27 13.56 -3.39 17.80
C THR A 27 12.36 -2.79 18.53
N SER A 28 12.49 -1.57 19.07
CA SER A 28 11.39 -0.90 19.77
C SER A 28 10.16 -0.70 18.88
N ARG A 29 8.99 -1.01 19.44
CA ARG A 29 7.67 -0.80 18.83
C ARG A 29 6.96 0.46 19.35
N TYR A 30 7.61 1.23 20.21
CA TYR A 30 7.05 2.48 20.75
C TYR A 30 7.11 3.59 19.69
N THR A 31 5.94 4.13 19.31
CA THR A 31 5.78 5.03 18.16
C THR A 31 6.71 6.26 18.16
N PRO A 32 6.94 6.96 19.30
CA PRO A 32 7.89 8.08 19.33
C PRO A 32 9.34 7.67 19.04
N VAL A 33 9.74 6.47 19.47
CA VAL A 33 11.08 5.92 19.18
C VAL A 33 11.21 5.55 17.70
N TRP A 34 10.12 5.08 17.08
CA TRP A 34 10.09 4.83 15.65
C TRP A 34 10.32 6.10 14.82
N ALA A 35 9.66 7.20 15.17
CA ALA A 35 9.87 8.49 14.52
C ALA A 35 11.33 8.96 14.66
N ALA A 36 11.87 8.99 15.88
CA ALA A 36 13.25 9.39 16.13
C ALA A 36 14.28 8.50 15.41
N ARG A 37 14.04 7.18 15.34
CA ARG A 37 14.87 6.23 14.58
C ARG A 37 14.88 6.57 13.10
N ASN A 38 13.72 6.81 12.50
CA ASN A 38 13.62 7.11 11.08
C ASN A 38 14.32 8.44 10.74
N THR A 39 14.16 9.46 11.59
CA THR A 39 14.85 10.75 11.44
C THR A 39 16.36 10.62 11.57
N LEU A 40 16.85 9.89 12.56
CA LEU A 40 18.29 9.65 12.73
C LEU A 40 18.86 8.88 11.53
N TYR A 41 18.17 7.83 11.08
CA TYR A 41 18.55 7.06 9.89
C TYR A 41 18.63 7.95 8.66
N TYR A 42 17.64 8.82 8.45
CA TYR A 42 17.63 9.80 7.37
C TYR A 42 18.86 10.71 7.40
N HIS A 43 19.14 11.35 8.54
CA HIS A 43 20.29 12.26 8.65
C HIS A 43 21.64 11.57 8.46
N LEU A 44 21.81 10.36 9.01
CA LEU A 44 23.03 9.56 8.81
C LEU A 44 23.22 9.21 7.33
N HIS A 45 22.13 8.85 6.65
CA HIS A 45 22.17 8.51 5.23
C HIS A 45 22.42 9.74 4.34
N GLN A 46 21.88 10.92 4.70
CA GLN A 46 22.17 12.17 4.01
C GLN A 46 23.62 12.63 4.21
N GLY A 47 24.17 12.52 5.43
CA GLY A 47 25.57 12.85 5.70
C GLY A 47 26.55 11.99 4.91
N TRP A 48 26.28 10.69 4.79
CA TRP A 48 27.07 9.79 3.94
C TRP A 48 27.03 10.15 2.45
N ARG A 49 25.94 10.76 1.96
CA ARG A 49 25.78 11.16 0.56
C ARG A 49 26.63 12.37 0.18
N GLN A 50 26.81 13.34 1.08
CA GLN A 50 27.68 14.49 0.82
C GLN A 50 29.14 14.08 0.60
N LEU A 51 29.54 12.92 1.12
CA LEU A 51 30.87 12.35 0.95
C LEU A 51 31.00 11.48 -0.32
N ALA A 52 29.88 11.05 -0.92
CA ALA A 52 29.86 10.26 -2.14
C ALA A 52 29.77 11.20 -3.37
N ARG A 53 30.67 11.04 -4.35
CA ARG A 53 30.62 11.78 -5.61
C ARG A 53 29.30 11.48 -6.34
N GLN A 54 28.55 12.52 -6.72
CA GLN A 54 27.39 12.34 -7.60
C GLN A 54 27.88 12.08 -9.03
N PRO A 55 27.38 11.05 -9.72
CA PRO A 55 27.71 10.80 -11.11
C PRO A 55 27.22 11.96 -12.01
N SER A 56 28.04 12.33 -13.00
CA SER A 56 27.67 13.36 -13.98
C SER A 56 26.65 12.80 -14.98
N PRO A 57 25.68 13.59 -15.48
CA PRO A 57 24.75 13.16 -16.53
C PRO A 57 25.43 12.67 -17.82
N ALA A 58 26.66 13.12 -18.08
CA ALA A 58 27.46 12.74 -19.25
C ALA A 58 27.97 11.28 -19.20
N ASP A 59 27.81 10.59 -18.07
CA ASP A 59 28.29 9.22 -17.84
C ASP A 59 27.14 8.22 -17.69
N SER A 60 25.98 8.44 -18.31
CA SER A 60 24.84 7.52 -18.17
C SER A 60 25.04 6.18 -18.91
N GLY A 61 24.32 5.15 -18.47
CA GLY A 61 24.24 3.84 -19.12
C GLY A 61 22.83 3.54 -19.62
N THR A 62 22.70 2.40 -20.29
CA THR A 62 21.45 1.93 -20.88
C THR A 62 21.10 0.56 -20.31
N LEU A 63 19.82 0.30 -20.07
CA LEU A 63 19.29 -1.02 -19.72
C LEU A 63 18.40 -1.53 -20.85
N GLN A 64 18.68 -2.72 -21.35
CA GLN A 64 17.88 -3.40 -22.37
C GLN A 64 17.55 -4.83 -21.96
N GLY A 65 16.49 -5.39 -22.53
CA GLY A 65 16.20 -6.80 -22.38
C GLY A 65 14.85 -7.20 -22.94
N THR A 66 14.45 -8.42 -22.64
CA THR A 66 13.15 -8.98 -23.00
C THR A 66 12.39 -9.47 -21.76
N ILE A 67 11.09 -9.21 -21.73
CA ILE A 67 10.16 -9.74 -20.72
C ILE A 67 9.31 -10.83 -21.36
N THR A 68 9.25 -11.99 -20.72
CA THR A 68 8.54 -13.18 -21.20
C THR A 68 7.65 -13.77 -20.11
N SER A 69 6.65 -14.56 -20.48
CA SER A 69 5.92 -15.39 -19.55
C SER A 69 6.70 -16.66 -19.19
N ALA A 70 6.29 -17.37 -18.15
CA ALA A 70 6.85 -18.69 -17.80
C ALA A 70 6.75 -19.71 -18.96
N GLN A 71 5.85 -19.51 -19.92
CA GLN A 71 5.70 -20.33 -21.12
C GLN A 71 6.60 -19.89 -22.28
N GLY A 72 7.42 -18.85 -22.09
CA GLY A 72 8.34 -18.31 -23.08
C GLY A 72 7.72 -17.33 -24.09
N ALA A 73 6.43 -16.98 -23.94
CA ALA A 73 5.79 -15.99 -24.80
C ALA A 73 6.27 -14.57 -24.44
N PRO A 74 6.56 -13.68 -25.42
CA PRO A 74 6.84 -12.28 -25.14
C PRO A 74 5.61 -11.61 -24.51
N ILE A 75 5.84 -10.70 -23.56
CA ILE A 75 4.77 -9.93 -22.93
C ILE A 75 4.83 -8.51 -23.46
N ASP A 76 3.82 -8.11 -24.25
CA ASP A 76 3.64 -6.74 -24.73
C ASP A 76 3.12 -5.82 -23.62
N GLY A 77 3.58 -4.58 -23.59
CA GLY A 77 3.10 -3.55 -22.67
C GLY A 77 3.48 -3.74 -21.19
N ALA A 78 4.30 -4.73 -20.85
CA ALA A 78 4.91 -4.86 -19.53
C ALA A 78 5.72 -3.60 -19.19
N TRP A 79 5.56 -3.10 -17.96
CA TRP A 79 6.30 -1.97 -17.42
C TRP A 79 7.60 -2.45 -16.76
N VAL A 80 8.70 -1.78 -17.08
CA VAL A 80 9.99 -1.95 -16.41
C VAL A 80 10.35 -0.62 -15.73
N LEU A 81 10.67 -0.68 -14.44
CA LEU A 81 11.02 0.48 -13.63
C LEU A 81 12.38 0.29 -12.96
N VAL A 82 13.23 1.31 -13.07
CA VAL A 82 14.47 1.48 -12.32
C VAL A 82 14.29 2.72 -11.44
N SER A 83 14.42 2.56 -10.12
CA SER A 83 14.44 3.69 -9.20
C SER A 83 15.87 3.97 -8.76
N GLU A 84 16.25 5.24 -8.81
CA GLU A 84 17.36 5.78 -8.07
C GLU A 84 17.04 5.84 -6.57
N TRP A 85 18.06 6.11 -5.76
CA TRP A 85 17.92 6.11 -4.30
C TRP A 85 17.07 7.28 -3.78
N ASP A 86 17.02 8.37 -4.54
CA ASP A 86 16.28 9.62 -4.27
C ASP A 86 14.82 9.54 -4.76
N GLY A 87 14.43 8.42 -5.39
CA GLY A 87 13.11 8.25 -5.98
C GLY A 87 12.99 8.84 -7.39
N THR A 88 14.06 9.27 -8.04
CA THR A 88 14.04 9.50 -9.49
C THR A 88 13.82 8.16 -10.19
N THR A 89 12.83 8.09 -11.09
CA THR A 89 12.45 6.85 -11.77
C THR A 89 12.79 6.92 -13.26
N HIS A 90 13.28 5.80 -13.78
CA HIS A 90 13.53 5.57 -15.21
C HIS A 90 12.69 4.37 -15.64
N THR A 91 11.89 4.53 -16.69
CA THR A 91 10.86 3.53 -17.03
C THR A 91 10.78 3.27 -18.53
N ALA A 92 10.35 2.07 -18.88
CA ALA A 92 10.01 1.70 -20.25
C ALA A 92 8.84 0.72 -20.29
N ARG A 93 8.13 0.71 -21.42
CA ARG A 93 7.20 -0.35 -21.77
C ARG A 93 7.85 -1.29 -22.78
N THR A 94 7.54 -2.56 -22.65
CA THR A 94 7.90 -3.57 -23.66
C THR A 94 7.07 -3.41 -24.91
N ASP A 95 7.66 -3.75 -26.06
CA ASP A 95 6.99 -3.85 -27.35
C ASP A 95 6.35 -5.24 -27.57
N ALA A 96 5.78 -5.47 -28.75
CA ALA A 96 5.13 -6.72 -29.13
C ALA A 96 6.07 -7.94 -29.12
N ASP A 97 7.38 -7.73 -29.24
CA ASP A 97 8.41 -8.77 -29.12
C ASP A 97 8.91 -8.92 -27.67
N GLY A 98 8.27 -8.23 -26.73
CA GLY A 98 8.61 -8.21 -25.31
C GLY A 98 9.88 -7.41 -25.00
N ARG A 99 10.44 -6.64 -25.95
CA ARG A 99 11.71 -5.92 -25.78
C ARG A 99 11.48 -4.58 -25.12
N TYR A 100 12.41 -4.17 -24.26
CA TYR A 100 12.40 -2.85 -23.63
C TYR A 100 13.79 -2.22 -23.67
N THR A 101 13.84 -0.88 -23.65
CA THR A 101 15.06 -0.08 -23.54
C THR A 101 14.82 1.11 -22.61
N ILE A 102 15.65 1.27 -21.59
CA ILE A 102 15.69 2.43 -20.70
C ILE A 102 17.06 3.10 -20.85
N GLU A 103 17.07 4.34 -21.29
CA GLU A 103 18.28 5.14 -21.51
C GLU A 103 18.53 6.12 -20.35
N ALA A 104 19.68 6.79 -20.38
CA ALA A 104 20.02 7.88 -19.46
C ALA A 104 20.03 7.49 -17.95
N ILE A 105 20.28 6.23 -17.63
CA ILE A 105 20.35 5.78 -16.23
C ILE A 105 21.75 6.08 -15.67
N PRO A 106 21.90 6.79 -14.54
CA PRO A 106 23.21 6.99 -13.94
C PRO A 106 23.94 5.67 -13.61
N PRO A 107 25.29 5.63 -13.61
CA PRO A 107 26.02 4.43 -13.22
C PRO A 107 25.74 4.09 -11.76
N GLY A 108 25.45 2.82 -11.49
CA GLY A 108 25.07 2.42 -10.16
C GLY A 108 24.59 0.98 -10.05
N ARG A 109 24.21 0.62 -8.83
CA ARG A 109 23.59 -0.69 -8.52
C ARG A 109 22.11 -0.48 -8.27
N TYR A 110 21.30 -1.14 -9.08
CA TYR A 110 19.86 -1.00 -9.10
C TYR A 110 19.17 -2.31 -8.78
N LYS A 111 17.88 -2.22 -8.45
CA LYS A 111 16.96 -3.34 -8.35
C LYS A 111 15.75 -3.06 -9.25
N PRO A 112 15.88 -3.23 -10.57
CA PRO A 112 14.76 -2.97 -11.47
C PRO A 112 13.60 -3.94 -11.20
N VAL A 113 12.38 -3.49 -11.46
CA VAL A 113 11.16 -4.30 -11.32
C VAL A 113 10.44 -4.32 -12.67
N ALA A 114 9.99 -5.51 -13.09
CA ALA A 114 9.05 -5.68 -14.18
C ALA A 114 7.65 -6.03 -13.64
N THR A 115 6.62 -5.47 -14.27
CA THR A 115 5.21 -5.74 -13.94
C THR A 115 4.34 -5.73 -15.20
N ALA A 116 3.30 -6.55 -15.22
CA ALA A 116 2.30 -6.59 -16.26
C ALA A 116 0.96 -7.04 -15.67
N PRO A 117 -0.19 -6.57 -16.20
CA PRO A 117 -1.50 -7.04 -15.76
C PRO A 117 -1.62 -8.57 -15.82
N GLY A 118 -2.09 -9.19 -14.74
CA GLY A 118 -2.21 -10.65 -14.62
C GLY A 118 -0.91 -11.39 -14.28
N TYR A 119 0.19 -10.67 -14.04
CA TYR A 119 1.48 -11.23 -13.65
C TYR A 119 1.97 -10.67 -12.33
N GLN A 120 2.78 -11.46 -11.63
CA GLN A 120 3.46 -11.02 -10.41
C GLN A 120 4.60 -10.06 -10.72
N ASN A 121 4.77 -9.05 -9.86
CA ASN A 121 5.91 -8.15 -9.92
C ASN A 121 7.21 -8.93 -9.72
N THR A 122 8.16 -8.77 -10.64
CA THR A 122 9.42 -9.53 -10.64
C THR A 122 10.63 -8.59 -10.60
N LEU A 123 11.57 -8.86 -9.70
CA LEU A 123 12.85 -8.16 -9.70
C LEU A 123 13.71 -8.65 -10.87
N ILE A 124 14.29 -7.71 -11.61
CA ILE A 124 15.16 -7.97 -12.74
C ILE A 124 16.62 -8.02 -12.26
N GLY A 125 17.36 -9.03 -12.68
CA GLY A 125 18.72 -9.31 -12.21
C GLY A 125 18.78 -10.69 -11.55
N GLY A 126 19.97 -11.28 -11.47
CA GLY A 126 20.17 -12.66 -10.99
C GLY A 126 19.72 -12.91 -9.55
N PHE A 127 20.24 -13.94 -8.88
CA PHE A 127 19.73 -14.41 -7.57
C PHE A 127 19.52 -13.35 -6.46
N LEU A 128 20.20 -12.20 -6.50
CA LEU A 128 20.03 -11.10 -5.53
C LEU A 128 19.15 -9.93 -6.02
N GLY A 129 18.57 -10.01 -7.22
CA GLY A 129 17.76 -8.95 -7.83
C GLY A 129 18.51 -7.63 -7.97
N ARG A 130 19.84 -7.67 -8.15
CA ARG A 130 20.71 -6.50 -8.28
C ARG A 130 21.35 -6.48 -9.65
N LEU A 131 21.32 -5.32 -10.29
CA LEU A 131 21.94 -5.07 -11.58
C LEU A 131 22.91 -3.89 -11.49
N ASN A 132 24.09 -4.02 -12.08
CA ASN A 132 25.08 -2.96 -12.12
C ASN A 132 25.11 -2.29 -13.49
N ILE A 133 24.67 -1.04 -13.58
CA ILE A 133 24.72 -0.22 -14.79
C ILE A 133 26.03 0.58 -14.76
N ARG A 134 26.77 0.56 -15.88
CA ARG A 134 28.05 1.25 -16.02
C ARG A 134 27.90 2.42 -16.98
N ALA A 135 28.74 3.43 -16.81
CA ALA A 135 28.80 4.57 -17.70
C ALA A 135 29.08 4.15 -19.14
N ASN A 136 28.36 4.77 -20.09
CA ASN A 136 28.51 4.57 -21.53
C ASN A 136 28.43 3.09 -21.96
N ALA A 137 27.66 2.28 -21.23
CA ALA A 137 27.51 0.86 -21.48
C ALA A 137 26.04 0.44 -21.44
N THR A 138 25.71 -0.60 -22.21
CA THR A 138 24.40 -1.27 -22.17
C THR A 138 24.47 -2.48 -21.25
N ALA A 139 23.64 -2.49 -20.21
CA ALA A 139 23.36 -3.68 -19.41
C ALA A 139 22.19 -4.44 -20.05
N ILE A 140 22.35 -5.76 -20.22
CA ILE A 140 21.29 -6.63 -20.73
C ILE A 140 20.69 -7.40 -19.55
N ALA A 141 19.38 -7.31 -19.36
CA ALA A 141 18.68 -8.03 -18.30
C ALA A 141 17.30 -8.49 -18.77
N ASN A 142 17.18 -9.79 -19.03
CA ASN A 142 15.90 -10.41 -19.34
C ASN A 142 15.19 -10.81 -18.05
N ALA A 143 13.86 -10.88 -18.09
CA ALA A 143 13.08 -11.41 -16.99
C ALA A 143 11.92 -12.26 -17.50
N THR A 144 11.49 -13.18 -16.65
CA THR A 144 10.34 -14.03 -16.87
C THR A 144 9.32 -13.73 -15.78
N LEU A 145 8.12 -13.32 -16.17
CA LEU A 145 7.03 -13.08 -15.24
C LEU A 145 6.20 -14.34 -15.03
N SER A 146 5.91 -14.62 -13.76
CA SER A 146 4.96 -15.64 -13.36
C SER A 146 3.55 -15.07 -13.33
N VAL A 147 2.57 -15.86 -13.75
CA VAL A 147 1.16 -15.48 -13.65
C VAL A 147 0.82 -15.24 -12.18
N GLU A 148 0.03 -14.20 -11.93
CA GLU A 148 -0.53 -13.93 -10.61
C GLU A 148 -1.52 -15.04 -10.25
N PRO A 149 -1.33 -15.77 -9.14
CA PRO A 149 -2.23 -16.85 -8.78
C PRO A 149 -3.61 -16.28 -8.45
N ASN A 150 -4.66 -16.97 -8.87
CA ASN A 150 -6.02 -16.65 -8.42
C ASN A 150 -6.08 -16.80 -6.90
N ARG A 151 -6.26 -15.67 -6.21
CA ARG A 151 -6.46 -15.66 -4.77
C ARG A 151 -7.90 -16.07 -4.47
N THR A 152 -8.07 -17.15 -3.71
CA THR A 152 -9.40 -17.57 -3.26
C THR A 152 -9.62 -17.03 -1.85
N VAL A 153 -10.62 -16.18 -1.68
CA VAL A 153 -11.01 -15.63 -0.38
C VAL A 153 -12.00 -16.59 0.29
N THR A 154 -11.72 -16.99 1.53
CA THR A 154 -12.66 -17.81 2.32
C THR A 154 -13.86 -16.97 2.72
N PRO A 155 -15.10 -17.48 2.62
CA PRO A 155 -16.28 -16.71 3.02
C PRO A 155 -16.26 -16.30 4.51
N ALA A 156 -16.88 -15.15 4.81
CA ALA A 156 -17.14 -14.75 6.19
C ALA A 156 -18.05 -15.75 6.91
N THR A 157 -17.80 -15.98 8.20
CA THR A 157 -18.66 -16.79 9.07
C THR A 157 -19.10 -16.00 10.30
N ASP A 158 -20.11 -16.48 11.02
CA ASP A 158 -20.61 -15.86 12.26
C ASP A 158 -20.97 -14.37 12.12
N PHE A 159 -21.55 -13.99 10.97
CA PHE A 159 -21.93 -12.59 10.71
C PHE A 159 -23.07 -12.13 11.61
N PHE A 160 -22.92 -10.95 12.22
CA PHE A 160 -24.01 -10.20 12.83
C PHE A 160 -23.74 -8.69 12.85
N LEU A 161 -24.81 -7.91 12.98
CA LEU A 161 -24.74 -6.47 13.22
C LEU A 161 -25.03 -6.20 14.70
N ALA A 162 -24.22 -5.35 15.33
CA ALA A 162 -24.51 -4.88 16.68
C ALA A 162 -25.80 -4.03 16.71
N GLU A 163 -26.30 -3.81 17.93
CA GLU A 163 -27.47 -2.95 18.15
C GLU A 163 -27.27 -1.55 17.56
N PRO A 164 -28.32 -0.95 16.98
CA PRO A 164 -28.23 0.37 16.36
C PRO A 164 -27.93 1.45 17.39
N THR A 165 -27.02 2.35 17.04
CA THR A 165 -26.69 3.54 17.82
C THR A 165 -26.88 4.78 16.95
N SER A 166 -27.70 5.73 17.39
CA SER A 166 -27.82 7.04 16.73
C SER A 166 -26.62 7.91 17.13
N LEU A 167 -25.93 8.45 16.12
CA LEU A 167 -24.78 9.31 16.30
C LEU A 167 -25.01 10.62 15.55
N SER A 168 -24.47 11.70 16.10
CA SER A 168 -24.44 13.01 15.47
C SER A 168 -23.03 13.57 15.38
N CYS A 169 -22.81 14.41 14.38
CA CYS A 169 -21.57 15.16 14.23
C CYS A 169 -21.84 16.51 13.55
N THR A 170 -20.98 17.49 13.79
CA THR A 170 -21.03 18.81 13.16
C THR A 170 -19.74 19.05 12.39
N THR A 171 -19.62 18.57 11.14
CA THR A 171 -18.52 18.96 10.22
C THR A 171 -18.87 18.62 8.75
N PRO A 172 -19.03 19.60 7.84
CA PRO A 172 -19.17 21.06 8.01
C PRO A 172 -20.60 21.52 8.34
N PHE A 173 -21.55 20.60 8.45
CA PHE A 173 -22.95 20.82 8.84
C PHE A 173 -23.39 19.74 9.82
N ASP A 174 -24.55 19.93 10.46
CA ASP A 174 -25.11 18.97 11.42
C ASP A 174 -25.63 17.74 10.67
N VAL A 175 -25.09 16.58 11.05
CA VAL A 175 -25.44 15.28 10.49
C VAL A 175 -25.88 14.33 11.60
N GLU A 176 -26.90 13.53 11.33
CA GLU A 176 -27.35 12.45 12.21
C GLU A 176 -27.60 11.19 11.38
N ALA A 177 -27.09 10.06 11.84
CA ALA A 177 -27.31 8.76 11.21
C ALA A 177 -27.28 7.62 12.24
N VAL A 178 -27.74 6.45 11.82
CA VAL A 178 -27.71 5.24 12.63
C VAL A 178 -26.47 4.44 12.24
N GLN A 179 -25.65 4.10 13.24
CA GLN A 179 -24.49 3.21 13.12
C GLN A 179 -24.83 1.83 13.68
N ARG A 180 -24.33 0.77 13.05
CA ARG A 180 -24.21 -0.58 13.60
C ARG A 180 -22.78 -1.07 13.40
N GLN A 181 -22.16 -1.63 14.42
CA GLN A 181 -20.86 -2.29 14.26
C GLN A 181 -21.05 -3.61 13.50
N ILE A 182 -20.15 -3.90 12.57
CA ILE A 182 -20.16 -5.13 11.77
C ILE A 182 -19.24 -6.15 12.42
N HIS A 183 -19.77 -7.36 12.63
CA HIS A 183 -19.01 -8.49 13.15
C HIS A 183 -19.12 -9.68 12.20
N PHE A 184 -17.99 -10.32 11.93
CA PHE A 184 -17.88 -11.64 11.30
C PHE A 184 -16.49 -12.22 11.61
N LYS A 185 -16.29 -13.50 11.27
CA LYS A 185 -14.98 -14.15 11.33
C LYS A 185 -14.35 -14.24 9.94
N SER A 186 -13.07 -13.89 9.88
CA SER A 186 -12.13 -14.07 8.77
C SER A 186 -11.09 -15.10 9.19
N ASP A 187 -11.15 -16.31 8.64
CA ASP A 187 -10.18 -17.38 8.96
C ASP A 187 -10.00 -17.62 10.47
N ASP A 188 -11.13 -17.80 11.17
CA ASP A 188 -11.24 -17.96 12.63
C ASP A 188 -10.80 -16.75 13.49
N ARG A 189 -10.51 -15.60 12.86
CA ARG A 189 -10.20 -14.34 13.55
C ARG A 189 -11.35 -13.35 13.40
N PRO A 190 -11.60 -12.46 14.38
CA PRO A 190 -12.56 -11.38 14.20
C PRO A 190 -12.13 -10.47 13.04
N ASN A 191 -13.10 -9.93 12.31
CA ASN A 191 -12.87 -8.91 11.29
C ASN A 191 -12.25 -7.63 11.87
N GLN A 192 -11.61 -6.84 11.00
CA GLN A 192 -11.22 -5.48 11.32
C GLN A 192 -12.43 -4.62 11.67
N ILE A 193 -12.18 -3.55 12.42
CA ILE A 193 -13.20 -2.58 12.83
C ILE A 193 -13.89 -2.04 11.57
N ALA A 194 -15.17 -2.39 11.44
CA ALA A 194 -16.03 -1.99 10.34
C ALA A 194 -17.42 -1.63 10.86
N PHE A 195 -18.06 -0.68 10.18
CA PHE A 195 -19.36 -0.16 10.58
C PHE A 195 -20.31 -0.07 9.39
N TYR A 196 -21.59 -0.24 9.68
CA TYR A 196 -22.68 -0.02 8.75
C TYR A 196 -23.45 1.22 9.18
N TYR A 197 -23.59 2.20 8.28
CA TYR A 197 -24.36 3.41 8.54
C TYR A 197 -25.55 3.53 7.59
N THR A 198 -26.66 4.02 8.12
CA THR A 198 -27.86 4.37 7.36
C THR A 198 -28.39 5.72 7.83
N PRO A 199 -29.03 6.53 6.97
CA PRO A 199 -29.73 7.71 7.42
C PRO A 199 -30.81 7.35 8.44
N VAL A 200 -31.13 8.25 9.36
CA VAL A 200 -32.22 8.06 10.33
C VAL A 200 -33.58 7.85 9.65
N THR A 201 -33.72 8.32 8.41
CA THR A 201 -34.91 8.19 7.58
C THR A 201 -34.95 6.91 6.74
N ALA A 202 -33.96 6.02 6.87
CA ALA A 202 -33.90 4.80 6.08
C ALA A 202 -35.15 3.92 6.27
N SER A 203 -35.71 3.44 5.16
CA SER A 203 -36.91 2.61 5.14
C SER A 203 -36.66 1.30 4.38
N PRO A 204 -37.18 0.16 4.84
CA PRO A 204 -37.07 -1.11 4.10
C PRO A 204 -37.68 -1.07 2.69
N ASN A 205 -38.62 -0.15 2.43
CA ASN A 205 -39.33 -0.05 1.15
C ASN A 205 -38.60 0.80 0.11
N ASP A 206 -37.54 1.51 0.51
CA ASP A 206 -36.74 2.38 -0.37
C ASP A 206 -35.26 2.06 -0.16
N PRO A 207 -34.78 0.93 -0.73
CA PRO A 207 -33.42 0.46 -0.49
C PRO A 207 -32.40 1.45 -1.06
N LEU A 208 -31.39 1.77 -0.25
CA LEU A 208 -30.37 2.77 -0.59
C LEU A 208 -29.24 2.14 -1.42
N PRO A 209 -28.61 2.90 -2.34
CA PRO A 209 -27.35 2.48 -2.93
C PRO A 209 -26.30 2.28 -1.83
N LEU A 210 -25.55 1.19 -1.93
CA LEU A 210 -24.50 0.83 -0.98
C LEU A 210 -23.16 1.43 -1.42
N LEU A 211 -22.49 2.10 -0.48
CA LEU A 211 -21.17 2.67 -0.66
C LEU A 211 -20.19 2.02 0.33
N LEU A 212 -19.24 1.24 -0.19
CA LEU A 212 -18.10 0.79 0.60
C LEU A 212 -17.05 1.90 0.63
N ALA A 213 -16.97 2.61 1.76
CA ALA A 213 -15.99 3.64 2.04
C ALA A 213 -14.77 3.03 2.72
N ILE A 214 -13.65 3.00 2.00
CA ILE A 214 -12.35 2.50 2.45
C ILE A 214 -11.50 3.69 2.89
N TYR A 215 -11.41 3.89 4.20
CA TYR A 215 -10.66 4.99 4.81
C TYR A 215 -9.16 4.67 4.91
N PRO A 216 -8.26 5.66 4.95
CA PRO A 216 -6.80 5.47 5.06
C PRO A 216 -6.34 5.14 6.50
N GLY A 217 -7.20 4.49 7.29
CA GLY A 217 -6.94 4.06 8.66
C GLY A 217 -8.18 3.41 9.29
N PRO A 218 -8.14 3.07 10.59
CA PRO A 218 -9.25 2.47 11.32
C PRO A 218 -10.58 3.23 11.15
N ALA A 219 -11.67 2.52 10.87
CA ALA A 219 -12.96 3.13 10.50
C ALA A 219 -13.62 3.95 11.62
N ASP A 220 -13.27 3.70 12.89
CA ASP A 220 -13.73 4.45 14.06
C ASP A 220 -13.16 5.88 14.11
N GLY A 221 -12.06 6.15 13.39
CA GLY A 221 -11.55 7.50 13.17
C GLY A 221 -12.34 8.34 12.15
N TRP A 222 -13.30 7.73 11.43
CA TRP A 222 -13.97 8.33 10.27
C TRP A 222 -15.50 8.39 10.41
N VAL A 223 -16.00 8.49 11.65
CA VAL A 223 -17.45 8.52 11.96
C VAL A 223 -18.15 9.67 11.23
N CYS A 224 -17.70 10.91 11.38
CA CYS A 224 -18.39 12.08 10.78
C CYS A 224 -18.47 12.03 9.25
N ALA A 225 -17.42 11.53 8.59
CA ALA A 225 -17.44 11.32 7.14
C ALA A 225 -18.51 10.29 6.74
N SER A 226 -18.59 9.18 7.49
CA SER A 226 -19.56 8.12 7.25
C SER A 226 -21.00 8.58 7.51
N LEU A 227 -21.24 9.35 8.57
CA LEU A 227 -22.56 9.94 8.87
C LEU A 227 -23.01 10.87 7.74
N SER A 228 -22.10 11.70 7.23
CA SER A 228 -22.40 12.63 6.14
C SER A 228 -22.76 11.90 4.84
N LEU A 229 -22.03 10.83 4.51
CA LEU A 229 -22.36 9.97 3.37
C LEU A 229 -23.72 9.27 3.56
N ALA A 230 -24.02 8.80 4.76
CA ALA A 230 -25.31 8.18 5.05
C ALA A 230 -26.48 9.15 4.89
N GLN A 231 -26.35 10.37 5.44
CA GLN A 231 -27.35 11.43 5.28
C GLN A 231 -27.52 11.88 3.81
N ALA A 232 -26.46 11.77 2.99
CA ALA A 232 -26.53 12.00 1.55
C ALA A 232 -27.30 10.92 0.77
N GLY A 233 -27.88 9.93 1.45
CA GLY A 233 -28.75 8.91 0.85
C GLY A 233 -28.05 7.60 0.49
N TYR A 234 -26.94 7.28 1.16
CA TYR A 234 -26.23 6.01 0.98
C TYR A 234 -26.38 5.09 2.19
N ALA A 235 -26.41 3.79 1.94
CA ALA A 235 -26.08 2.79 2.94
C ALA A 235 -24.56 2.62 2.94
N VAL A 236 -23.87 2.97 4.03
CA VAL A 236 -22.40 3.08 4.02
C VAL A 236 -21.79 1.91 4.77
N LEU A 237 -20.94 1.13 4.09
CA LEU A 237 -19.99 0.23 4.75
C LEU A 237 -18.68 0.98 4.95
N ALA A 238 -18.35 1.30 6.19
CA ALA A 238 -17.11 1.94 6.56
C ALA A 238 -16.10 0.87 6.99
N ALA A 239 -14.98 0.82 6.28
CA ALA A 239 -13.85 -0.04 6.62
C ALA A 239 -12.54 0.71 6.33
N GLY A 240 -11.44 0.21 6.83
CA GLY A 240 -10.12 0.74 6.53
C GLY A 240 -9.05 -0.08 7.23
N PRO A 241 -7.81 0.00 6.76
CA PRO A 241 -6.72 -0.80 7.30
C PRO A 241 -6.51 -0.40 8.76
N ALA A 242 -6.77 -1.32 9.67
CA ALA A 242 -6.62 -1.08 11.09
C ALA A 242 -5.16 -1.23 11.52
N TYR A 243 -4.44 -2.22 10.96
CA TYR A 243 -3.06 -2.54 11.34
C TYR A 243 -2.32 -3.30 10.21
N SER A 244 -1.11 -2.85 9.87
CA SER A 244 -0.13 -3.42 8.92
C SER A 244 -0.10 -2.77 7.51
N PHE A 245 0.96 -3.07 6.77
CA PHE A 245 1.13 -2.73 5.34
C PHE A 245 0.77 -3.94 4.45
N ASP A 246 -0.06 -4.87 4.94
CA ASP A 246 -0.50 -6.04 4.19
C ASP A 246 -1.77 -5.76 3.40
N LEU A 247 -1.58 -5.15 2.23
CA LEU A 247 -2.65 -4.80 1.30
C LEU A 247 -3.51 -6.01 0.93
N GLU A 248 -2.90 -7.18 0.71
CA GLU A 248 -3.63 -8.35 0.21
C GLU A 248 -4.56 -8.94 1.27
N SER A 249 -4.16 -8.93 2.55
CA SER A 249 -5.03 -9.34 3.66
C SER A 249 -6.18 -8.36 3.89
N ASP A 250 -5.94 -7.04 3.77
CA ASP A 250 -7.02 -6.04 3.85
C ASP A 250 -8.07 -6.26 2.76
N LEU A 251 -7.62 -6.55 1.53
CA LEU A 251 -8.50 -6.80 0.40
C LEU A 251 -9.38 -8.04 0.61
N ASP A 252 -8.84 -9.10 1.21
CA ASP A 252 -9.63 -10.30 1.51
C ASP A 252 -10.78 -9.99 2.49
N GLU A 253 -10.58 -9.07 3.44
CA GLU A 253 -11.67 -8.62 4.33
C GLU A 253 -12.69 -7.73 3.62
N LEU A 254 -12.23 -6.82 2.76
CA LEU A 254 -13.11 -5.97 1.95
C LEU A 254 -13.96 -6.81 0.98
N GLU A 255 -13.39 -7.87 0.40
CA GLU A 255 -14.13 -8.81 -0.44
C GLU A 255 -15.22 -9.55 0.35
N ARG A 256 -14.92 -10.00 1.57
CA ARG A 256 -15.94 -10.59 2.46
C ARG A 256 -17.08 -9.62 2.77
N LEU A 257 -16.78 -8.34 3.01
CA LEU A 257 -17.80 -7.31 3.20
C LEU A 257 -18.66 -7.11 1.93
N LEU A 258 -18.04 -7.08 0.75
CA LEU A 258 -18.77 -6.97 -0.52
C LEU A 258 -19.64 -8.21 -0.78
N ASP A 259 -19.17 -9.40 -0.43
CA ASP A 259 -19.94 -10.63 -0.60
C ASP A 259 -21.14 -10.68 0.36
N LEU A 260 -20.96 -10.29 1.61
CA LEU A 260 -22.07 -10.09 2.57
C LEU A 260 -23.08 -9.06 2.04
N ALA A 261 -22.60 -7.98 1.42
CA ALA A 261 -23.47 -6.96 0.84
C ALA A 261 -24.31 -7.51 -0.32
N ARG A 262 -23.68 -8.24 -1.23
CA ARG A 262 -24.36 -8.87 -2.37
C ARG A 262 -25.37 -9.94 -1.93
N GLN A 263 -25.13 -10.58 -0.79
CA GLN A 263 -26.04 -11.54 -0.17
C GLN A 263 -27.24 -10.87 0.56
N GLY A 264 -27.27 -9.54 0.64
CA GLY A 264 -28.35 -8.80 1.30
C GLY A 264 -28.23 -8.75 2.82
N SER A 265 -27.03 -8.98 3.38
CA SER A 265 -26.80 -9.01 4.83
C SER A 265 -26.92 -7.63 5.50
N PHE A 266 -27.02 -6.53 4.74
CA PHE A 266 -27.14 -5.17 5.26
C PHE A 266 -28.55 -4.60 5.02
N PRO A 267 -29.40 -4.51 6.06
CA PRO A 267 -30.80 -4.11 5.92
C PRO A 267 -30.97 -2.69 5.37
N GLY A 268 -31.92 -2.50 4.45
CA GLY A 268 -32.21 -1.19 3.84
C GLY A 268 -31.21 -0.76 2.76
N SER A 269 -30.30 -1.63 2.36
CA SER A 269 -29.39 -1.43 1.22
C SER A 269 -29.83 -2.25 0.00
N ASP A 270 -29.43 -1.79 -1.18
CA ASP A 270 -29.64 -2.47 -2.45
C ASP A 270 -28.39 -3.29 -2.84
N PRO A 271 -28.44 -4.64 -2.83
CA PRO A 271 -27.30 -5.49 -3.16
C PRO A 271 -26.87 -5.37 -4.63
N GLY A 272 -27.76 -4.86 -5.48
CA GLY A 272 -27.53 -4.62 -6.90
C GLY A 272 -27.01 -3.21 -7.20
N ARG A 273 -26.85 -2.32 -6.21
CA ARG A 273 -26.31 -0.95 -6.35
C ARG A 273 -25.12 -0.69 -5.43
N ILE A 274 -23.94 -1.21 -5.79
CA ILE A 274 -22.72 -1.12 -5.00
C ILE A 274 -21.69 -0.22 -5.70
N ALA A 275 -21.22 0.79 -4.98
CA ALA A 275 -20.06 1.60 -5.34
C ALA A 275 -18.96 1.49 -4.26
N ILE A 276 -17.72 1.74 -4.67
CA ILE A 276 -16.55 1.77 -3.77
C ILE A 276 -15.91 3.15 -3.77
N LEU A 277 -15.45 3.58 -2.61
CA LEU A 277 -14.76 4.85 -2.41
C LEU A 277 -13.47 4.61 -1.64
N GLY A 278 -12.38 5.20 -2.12
CA GLY A 278 -11.08 5.18 -1.44
C GLY A 278 -10.43 6.55 -1.53
N GLY A 279 -9.80 6.99 -0.46
CA GLY A 279 -9.08 8.26 -0.40
C GLY A 279 -7.61 8.08 -0.07
N SER A 280 -6.75 8.93 -0.61
CA SER A 280 -5.30 8.89 -0.38
C SER A 280 -4.77 7.46 -0.60
N TYR A 281 -4.05 6.90 0.37
CA TYR A 281 -3.51 5.53 0.36
C TYR A 281 -4.56 4.46 0.00
N SER A 282 -5.79 4.56 0.50
CA SER A 282 -6.85 3.56 0.25
C SER A 282 -7.37 3.54 -1.18
N SER A 283 -6.92 4.49 -2.01
CA SER A 283 -7.10 4.40 -3.46
C SER A 283 -6.40 3.17 -4.06
N LEU A 284 -5.31 2.70 -3.43
CA LEU A 284 -4.64 1.45 -3.81
C LEU A 284 -5.53 0.24 -3.54
N HIS A 285 -6.25 0.22 -2.41
CA HIS A 285 -7.23 -0.84 -2.12
C HIS A 285 -8.32 -0.89 -3.18
N VAL A 286 -8.89 0.27 -3.54
CA VAL A 286 -9.91 0.35 -4.61
C VAL A 286 -9.36 -0.19 -5.94
N GLN A 287 -8.20 0.29 -6.38
CA GLN A 287 -7.61 -0.15 -7.64
C GLN A 287 -7.31 -1.66 -7.64
N ARG A 288 -6.81 -2.17 -6.52
CA ARG A 288 -6.48 -3.59 -6.40
C ARG A 288 -7.72 -4.49 -6.31
N LEU A 289 -8.81 -4.07 -5.66
CA LEU A 289 -10.11 -4.76 -5.73
C LEU A 289 -10.62 -4.86 -7.18
N LEU A 290 -10.52 -3.77 -7.94
CA LEU A 290 -10.92 -3.76 -9.35
C LEU A 290 -10.04 -4.71 -10.20
N GLN A 291 -8.73 -4.75 -9.94
CA GLN A 291 -7.82 -5.71 -10.60
C GLN A 291 -8.15 -7.16 -10.25
N ARG A 292 -8.61 -7.44 -9.02
CA ARG A 292 -9.12 -8.75 -8.61
C ARG A 292 -10.50 -9.08 -9.22
N GLY A 293 -11.06 -8.19 -10.04
CA GLY A 293 -12.30 -8.43 -10.77
C GLY A 293 -13.56 -8.27 -9.93
N GLN A 294 -13.49 -7.55 -8.81
CA GLN A 294 -14.66 -7.32 -7.96
C GLN A 294 -15.70 -6.44 -8.67
N PRO A 295 -16.91 -6.95 -8.97
CA PRO A 295 -17.90 -6.18 -9.71
C PRO A 295 -18.49 -5.08 -8.81
N VAL A 296 -18.38 -3.84 -9.29
CA VAL A 296 -18.97 -2.63 -8.71
C VAL A 296 -19.46 -1.72 -9.83
N GLN A 297 -20.45 -0.88 -9.56
CA GLN A 297 -20.99 0.06 -10.57
C GLN A 297 -20.15 1.31 -10.74
N ALA A 298 -19.50 1.74 -9.66
CA ALA A 298 -18.67 2.93 -9.66
C ALA A 298 -17.54 2.77 -8.64
N ALA A 299 -16.41 3.38 -8.97
CA ALA A 299 -15.28 3.51 -8.07
C ALA A 299 -14.88 4.99 -8.01
N LEU A 300 -14.78 5.54 -6.80
CA LEU A 300 -14.35 6.92 -6.56
C LEU A 300 -12.98 6.93 -5.86
N LEU A 301 -12.03 7.65 -6.45
CA LEU A 301 -10.70 7.86 -5.89
C LEU A 301 -10.53 9.32 -5.48
N LEU A 302 -10.33 9.56 -4.19
CA LEU A 302 -10.19 10.91 -3.63
C LEU A 302 -8.72 11.20 -3.30
N GLY A 303 -8.06 11.99 -4.15
CA GLY A 303 -6.65 12.31 -4.02
C GLY A 303 -5.73 11.07 -4.03
N PRO A 304 -5.86 10.15 -5.02
CA PRO A 304 -5.00 8.98 -5.10
C PRO A 304 -3.53 9.39 -5.28
N PRO A 305 -2.57 8.74 -4.59
CA PRO A 305 -1.17 8.91 -4.93
C PRO A 305 -0.93 8.31 -6.34
N THR A 306 -0.55 9.16 -7.29
CA THR A 306 -0.28 8.75 -8.67
C THR A 306 1.18 8.38 -8.91
N ASP A 307 2.10 9.00 -8.14
CA ASP A 307 3.52 8.69 -8.15
C ASP A 307 4.08 8.79 -6.71
N LEU A 308 4.21 7.62 -6.06
CA LEU A 308 4.75 7.54 -4.70
C LEU A 308 6.25 7.87 -4.65
N PHE A 309 6.99 7.70 -5.75
CA PHE A 309 8.40 8.05 -5.80
C PHE A 309 8.58 9.56 -5.85
N ASP A 310 7.81 10.24 -6.70
CA ASP A 310 7.78 11.71 -6.77
C ASP A 310 7.25 12.33 -5.47
N MET A 311 6.16 11.77 -4.91
CA MET A 311 5.63 12.21 -3.62
C MET A 311 6.69 12.11 -2.50
N ARG A 312 7.45 11.00 -2.45
CA ARG A 312 8.56 10.85 -1.50
C ARG A 312 9.66 11.89 -1.76
N ARG A 313 10.06 12.08 -3.01
CA ARG A 313 11.12 13.04 -3.39
C ARG A 313 10.75 14.46 -2.94
N ARG A 314 9.55 14.92 -3.29
CA ARG A 314 9.01 16.22 -2.87
C ARG A 314 8.98 16.38 -1.34
N LEU A 315 8.55 15.34 -0.62
CA LEU A 315 8.55 15.35 0.84
C LEU A 315 9.98 15.46 1.42
N GLU A 316 10.95 14.72 0.86
CA GLU A 316 12.36 14.78 1.27
C GLU A 316 13.01 16.14 0.95
N ASP A 317 12.59 16.77 -0.15
CA ASP A 317 13.05 18.08 -0.61
C ASP A 317 12.32 19.26 0.07
N GLY A 318 11.23 18.99 0.80
CA GLY A 318 10.43 19.99 1.49
C GLY A 318 9.54 20.85 0.57
N SER A 319 9.16 20.32 -0.60
CA SER A 319 8.36 20.99 -1.64
C SER A 319 6.93 20.48 -1.73
#